data_AF-A0A920K3M4-F1
#
_entry.id   AF-A0A920K3M4-F1
#
_cell.length_a   1.000
_cell.length_b   1.000
_cell.length_c   1.000
_cell.angle_alpha   90.00
_cell.angle_beta   90.00
_cell.angle_gamma   90.00
#
_symmetry.space_group_name_H-M   'P 1'
#
loop_
_entity.id
_entity.type
_entity.pdbx_description
1 polymer ?
#
loop_
_entity_poly.entity_id
_entity_poly.type
_entity_poly.pdbx_seq_one_letter_code
_entity_poly.pdbx_strand_id
1 'polypeptide(L)'
;MFSDPQFWVAVSFILFIAAIFNPVRKILTSSLDAQIKDIKNKIDEVENLKNEAQKALDELRERESKVEKEIQNLKLESEKRIAELKDISATKLTDQIEKRKILAENKIEQLVRDTNNSIKSYISSVAIEATRNILLQNLSKDKKSALIEESITEFNSVLKN
;
A
#
# COMPACT_ATOMS: atom_id res chain seq x y z
N MET A 1 19.50 16.38 111.62
CA MET A 1 19.32 15.61 110.37
C MET A 1 18.21 16.17 109.47
N PHE A 2 17.18 16.88 109.97
CA PHE A 2 16.13 17.48 109.12
C PHE A 2 16.36 18.96 108.73
N SER A 3 17.46 19.58 109.18
CA SER A 3 17.84 20.97 108.89
C SER A 3 19.13 21.08 108.06
N ASP A 4 19.57 19.97 107.47
CA ASP A 4 20.75 19.94 106.59
C ASP A 4 20.32 20.28 105.15
N PRO A 5 20.78 21.40 104.57
CA PRO A 5 20.43 21.81 103.21
C PRO A 5 20.71 20.71 102.17
N GLN A 6 21.72 19.88 102.40
CA GLN A 6 22.09 18.80 101.48
C GLN A 6 21.02 17.70 101.39
N PHE A 7 20.26 17.45 102.46
CA PHE A 7 19.15 16.49 102.45
C PHE A 7 17.99 16.99 101.58
N TRP A 8 17.61 18.25 101.70
CA TRP A 8 16.55 18.84 100.87
C TRP A 8 16.96 18.94 99.39
N VAL A 9 18.24 19.22 99.10
CA VAL A 9 18.78 19.16 97.74
C VAL A 9 18.67 17.75 97.14
N ALA A 10 19.00 16.71 97.90
CA ALA A 10 18.85 15.32 97.45
C ALA A 10 17.38 14.93 97.19
N VAL A 11 16.46 15.35 98.07
CA VAL A 11 15.01 15.12 97.89
C VAL A 11 14.48 15.84 96.64
N SER A 12 14.86 17.10 96.43
CA SER A 12 14.51 17.86 95.21
C SER A 12 15.10 17.25 93.94
N PHE A 13 16.33 16.71 93.99
CA PHE A 13 16.95 16.03 92.85
C PHE A 13 16.20 14.76 92.45
N ILE A 14 15.79 13.94 93.41
CA ILE A 14 15.01 12.73 93.16
C ILE A 14 13.62 13.09 92.60
N LEU A 15 12.94 14.08 93.17
CA LEU A 15 11.65 14.57 92.66
C LEU A 15 11.78 15.13 91.24
N PHE A 16 12.87 15.86 90.95
CA PHE A 16 13.14 16.37 89.62
C PHE A 16 13.32 15.24 88.62
N ILE A 17 14.17 14.25 88.93
CA ILE A 17 14.38 13.05 88.08
C ILE A 17 13.06 12.31 87.84
N ALA A 18 12.27 12.09 88.89
CA ALA A 18 10.98 11.42 88.78
C ALA A 18 10.01 12.19 87.87
N ALA A 19 10.00 13.53 87.95
CA ALA A 19 9.17 14.37 87.10
C ALA A 19 9.60 14.36 85.61
N ILE A 20 10.92 14.34 85.32
CA ILE A 20 11.43 14.35 83.94
C ILE A 20 11.51 12.96 83.29
N PHE A 21 11.51 11.88 84.07
CA PHE A 21 11.69 10.52 83.54
C PHE A 21 10.63 10.14 82.50
N ASN A 22 9.35 10.42 82.79
CA ASN A 22 8.24 10.09 81.90
C ASN A 22 8.25 10.88 80.58
N PRO A 23 8.37 12.24 80.56
CA PRO A 23 8.42 12.99 79.32
C PRO A 23 9.67 12.69 78.47
N VAL A 24 10.85 12.55 79.10
CA VAL A 24 12.09 12.24 78.37
C VAL A 24 12.02 10.86 77.73
N ARG A 25 11.55 9.85 78.46
CA ARG A 25 11.37 8.49 77.92
C ARG A 25 10.41 8.49 76.73
N LYS A 26 9.27 9.18 76.85
CA LYS A 26 8.25 9.26 75.79
C LYS A 26 8.78 9.91 74.51
N ILE A 27 9.55 10.98 74.63
CA ILE A 27 10.14 11.68 73.47
C ILE A 27 11.15 10.77 72.76
N LEU A 28 12.03 10.12 73.52
CA LEU A 28 13.05 9.21 72.96
C LEU A 28 12.42 8.02 72.23
N THR A 29 11.44 7.35 72.83
CA THR A 29 10.75 6.22 72.18
C THR A 29 9.98 6.68 70.95
N SER A 30 9.26 7.81 71.03
CA SER A 30 8.48 8.32 69.89
C SER A 30 9.36 8.72 68.71
N SER A 31 10.55 9.28 68.95
CA SER A 31 11.49 9.65 67.87
C SER A 31 12.08 8.41 67.19
N LEU A 32 12.46 7.39 67.98
CA LEU A 32 12.96 6.12 67.45
C LEU A 32 11.86 5.37 66.68
N ASP A 33 10.64 5.31 67.20
CA ASP A 33 9.49 4.68 66.54
C ASP A 33 9.17 5.38 65.21
N ALA A 34 9.25 6.72 65.17
CA ALA A 34 9.07 7.48 63.94
C ALA A 34 10.14 7.16 62.89
N GLN A 35 11.40 7.04 63.29
CA GLN A 35 12.50 6.64 62.39
C GLN A 35 12.33 5.21 61.89
N ILE A 36 11.96 4.26 62.76
CA ILE A 36 11.69 2.87 62.38
C ILE A 36 10.55 2.82 61.36
N LYS A 37 9.48 3.58 61.59
CA LYS A 37 8.35 3.66 60.66
C LYS A 37 8.77 4.25 59.31
N ASP A 38 9.56 5.31 59.29
CA ASP A 38 10.07 5.92 58.05
C ASP A 38 10.96 4.95 57.27
N ILE A 39 11.88 4.25 57.95
CA ILE A 39 12.72 3.22 57.33
C ILE A 39 11.87 2.08 56.77
N LYS A 40 10.88 1.59 57.53
CA LYS A 40 9.97 0.54 57.06
C LYS A 40 9.20 0.98 55.82
N ASN A 41 8.63 2.17 55.82
CA ASN A 41 7.92 2.72 54.67
C ASN A 41 8.84 2.82 53.44
N LYS A 42 10.08 3.29 53.62
CA LYS A 42 11.06 3.37 52.53
C LYS A 42 11.43 2.00 51.98
N ILE A 43 11.56 0.98 52.83
CA ILE A 43 11.82 -0.39 52.39
C ILE A 43 10.63 -0.91 51.57
N ASP A 44 9.40 -0.71 52.07
CA ASP A 44 8.18 -1.12 51.37
C ASP A 44 8.04 -0.40 50.01
N GLU A 45 8.35 0.90 49.94
CA GLU A 45 8.39 1.67 48.69
C GLU A 45 9.44 1.15 47.70
N VAL A 46 10.65 0.85 48.18
CA VAL A 46 11.73 0.30 47.34
C VAL A 46 11.36 -1.10 46.82
N GLU A 47 10.73 -1.93 47.64
CA GLU A 47 10.27 -3.25 47.21
C GLU A 47 9.18 -3.13 46.13
N ASN A 48 8.22 -2.21 46.32
CA ASN A 48 7.20 -1.92 45.31
C ASN A 48 7.81 -1.40 44.00
N LEU A 49 8.73 -0.43 44.07
CA LEU A 49 9.43 0.09 42.89
C LEU A 49 10.22 -0.98 42.16
N LYS A 50 10.88 -1.90 42.90
CA LYS A 50 11.58 -3.04 42.32
C LYS A 50 10.61 -3.98 41.60
N ASN A 51 9.46 -4.27 42.21
CA ASN A 51 8.43 -5.13 41.61
C ASN A 51 7.84 -4.50 40.35
N GLU A 52 7.57 -3.19 40.36
CA GLU A 52 7.10 -2.44 39.19
C GLU A 52 8.14 -2.43 38.06
N ALA A 53 9.41 -2.19 38.39
CA ALA A 53 10.49 -2.24 37.41
C ALA A 53 10.67 -3.63 36.80
N GLN A 54 10.56 -4.69 37.61
CA GLN A 54 10.64 -6.07 37.14
C GLN A 54 9.46 -6.39 36.21
N LYS A 55 8.24 -5.99 36.58
CA LYS A 55 7.05 -6.15 35.73
C LYS A 55 7.20 -5.42 34.40
N ALA A 56 7.67 -4.17 34.43
CA ALA A 56 7.92 -3.40 33.22
C ALA A 56 8.97 -4.06 32.32
N LEU A 57 10.03 -4.61 32.90
CA LEU A 57 11.07 -5.34 32.15
C LEU A 57 10.50 -6.60 31.47
N ASP A 58 9.67 -7.35 32.17
CA ASP A 58 9.08 -8.57 31.62
C ASP A 58 8.06 -8.25 30.51
N GLU A 59 7.26 -7.19 30.68
CA GLU A 59 6.37 -6.67 29.63
C GLU A 59 7.15 -6.21 28.39
N LEU A 60 8.29 -5.53 28.57
CA LEU A 60 9.15 -5.13 27.46
C LEU A 60 9.74 -6.33 26.71
N ARG A 61 10.24 -7.34 27.43
CA ARG A 61 10.75 -8.57 26.82
C ARG A 61 9.68 -9.33 26.05
N GLU A 62 8.48 -9.44 26.61
CA GLU A 62 7.35 -10.06 25.91
C GLU A 62 7.00 -9.27 24.64
N ARG A 63 7.00 -7.93 24.74
CA ARG A 63 6.76 -7.05 23.60
C ARG A 63 7.83 -7.19 22.52
N GLU A 64 9.11 -7.26 22.88
CA GLU A 64 10.20 -7.50 21.94
C GLU A 64 10.01 -8.82 21.20
N SER A 65 9.71 -9.91 21.92
CA SER A 65 9.44 -11.22 21.30
C SER A 65 8.24 -11.19 20.35
N LYS A 66 7.17 -10.48 20.72
CA LYS A 66 5.99 -10.31 19.87
C LYS A 66 6.33 -9.52 18.60
N VAL A 67 7.04 -8.41 18.73
CA VAL A 67 7.46 -7.58 17.60
C VAL A 67 8.37 -8.35 16.65
N GLU A 68 9.31 -9.14 17.15
CA GLU A 68 10.18 -9.97 16.31
C GLU A 68 9.36 -10.98 15.49
N LYS A 69 8.40 -11.67 16.12
CA LYS A 69 7.48 -12.60 15.43
C LYS A 69 6.61 -11.88 14.41
N GLU A 70 6.11 -10.69 14.75
CA GLU A 70 5.31 -9.88 13.85
C GLU A 70 6.11 -9.44 12.61
N ILE A 71 7.36 -9.00 12.80
CA ILE A 71 8.26 -8.64 11.69
C ILE A 71 8.53 -9.85 10.80
N GLN A 72 8.79 -11.03 11.37
CA GLN A 72 9.00 -12.25 10.60
C GLN A 72 7.76 -12.64 9.80
N ASN A 73 6.58 -12.58 10.42
CA ASN A 73 5.31 -12.86 9.74
C ASN A 73 5.04 -11.85 8.63
N LEU A 74 5.25 -10.55 8.89
CA LEU A 74 5.08 -9.49 7.91
C LEU A 74 6.00 -9.69 6.71
N LYS A 75 7.26 -10.08 6.95
CA LYS A 75 8.22 -10.39 5.89
C LYS A 75 7.75 -11.57 5.04
N LEU A 76 7.34 -12.67 5.67
CA LEU A 76 6.86 -13.87 4.98
C LEU A 76 5.60 -13.59 4.16
N GLU A 77 4.64 -12.85 4.73
CA GLU A 77 3.42 -12.45 4.03
C GLU A 77 3.74 -11.52 2.85
N SER A 78 4.66 -10.57 3.03
CA SER A 78 5.10 -9.66 1.98
C SER A 78 5.77 -10.40 0.82
N GLU A 79 6.68 -11.34 1.12
CA GLU A 79 7.35 -12.17 0.12
C GLU A 79 6.34 -13.02 -0.67
N LYS A 80 5.39 -13.64 0.03
CA LYS A 80 4.30 -14.41 -0.59
C LYS A 80 3.46 -13.52 -1.52
N ARG A 81 3.06 -12.34 -1.04
CA ARG A 81 2.23 -11.41 -1.82
C ARG A 81 2.97 -10.83 -3.02
N ILE A 82 4.27 -10.58 -2.90
CA ILE A 82 5.11 -10.16 -4.03
C ILE A 82 5.16 -11.27 -5.09
N ALA A 83 5.33 -12.53 -4.68
CA ALA A 83 5.35 -13.67 -5.60
C ALA A 83 4.00 -13.83 -6.32
N GLU A 84 2.89 -13.75 -5.60
CA GLU A 84 1.53 -13.80 -6.18
C GLU A 84 1.28 -12.64 -7.15
N LEU A 85 1.65 -11.41 -6.77
CA LEU A 85 1.50 -10.24 -7.64
C LEU A 85 2.36 -10.35 -8.91
N LYS A 86 3.56 -10.91 -8.80
CA LYS A 86 4.42 -11.16 -9.96
C LYS A 86 3.77 -12.13 -10.93
N ASP A 87 3.21 -13.23 -10.43
CA ASP A 87 2.54 -14.24 -11.25
C ASP A 87 1.28 -13.69 -11.94
N ILE A 88 0.44 -12.99 -11.20
CA ILE A 88 -0.76 -12.32 -11.73
C ILE A 88 -0.36 -11.28 -12.80
N SER A 89 0.69 -10.50 -12.55
CA SER A 89 1.16 -9.49 -13.49
C SER A 89 1.74 -10.11 -14.76
N ALA A 90 2.49 -11.22 -14.64
CA ALA A 90 3.04 -11.95 -15.78
C ALA A 90 1.93 -12.55 -16.65
N THR A 91 0.92 -13.16 -16.02
CA THR A 91 -0.26 -13.70 -16.72
C THR A 91 -1.02 -12.60 -17.45
N LYS A 92 -1.31 -11.49 -16.76
CA LYS A 92 -2.02 -10.35 -17.35
C LYS A 92 -1.24 -9.71 -18.51
N LEU A 93 0.09 -9.61 -18.39
CA LEU A 93 0.93 -9.08 -19.45
C LEU A 93 0.91 -10.01 -20.68
N THR A 94 0.97 -11.32 -20.46
CA THR A 94 0.88 -12.33 -21.52
C THR A 94 -0.46 -12.23 -22.26
N ASP A 95 -1.57 -12.15 -21.52
CA ASP A 95 -2.90 -11.96 -22.11
C ASP A 95 -3.02 -10.66 -22.91
N GLN A 96 -2.40 -9.58 -22.44
CA GLN A 96 -2.37 -8.31 -23.15
C GLN A 96 -1.55 -8.38 -24.43
N ILE A 97 -0.40 -9.07 -24.40
CA ILE A 97 0.43 -9.29 -25.58
C ILE A 97 -0.34 -10.11 -26.62
N GLU A 98 -1.01 -11.19 -26.21
CA GLU A 98 -1.77 -12.03 -27.13
C GLU A 98 -2.94 -11.26 -27.76
N LYS A 99 -3.69 -10.50 -26.95
CA LYS A 99 -4.75 -9.61 -27.48
C LYS A 99 -4.21 -8.59 -28.48
N ARG A 100 -3.06 -7.97 -28.19
CA ARG A 100 -2.44 -7.02 -29.11
C ARG A 100 -1.97 -7.67 -30.40
N LYS A 101 -1.44 -8.90 -30.32
CA LYS A 101 -1.07 -9.69 -31.48
C LYS A 101 -2.28 -9.96 -32.37
N ILE A 102 -3.37 -10.47 -31.82
CA ILE A 102 -4.62 -10.72 -32.56
C ILE A 102 -5.15 -9.43 -33.20
N LEU A 103 -5.12 -8.30 -32.49
CA LEU A 103 -5.53 -7.01 -33.05
C LEU A 103 -4.63 -6.56 -34.22
N ALA A 104 -3.31 -6.77 -34.11
CA ALA A 104 -2.37 -6.45 -35.17
C ALA A 104 -2.58 -7.36 -36.40
N GLU A 105 -2.78 -8.66 -36.19
CA GLU A 105 -3.09 -9.62 -37.26
C GLU A 105 -4.38 -9.24 -38.00
N ASN A 106 -5.46 -8.98 -37.26
CA ASN A 106 -6.73 -8.50 -37.84
C ASN A 106 -6.55 -7.19 -38.61
N LYS A 107 -5.69 -6.28 -38.12
CA LYS A 107 -5.42 -5.01 -38.80
C LYS A 107 -4.64 -5.22 -40.09
N ILE A 108 -3.66 -6.12 -40.09
CA ILE A 108 -2.91 -6.51 -41.30
C ILE A 108 -3.87 -7.11 -42.32
N GLU A 109 -4.73 -8.04 -41.93
CA GLU A 109 -5.71 -8.61 -42.84
C GLU A 109 -6.65 -7.56 -43.44
N GLN A 110 -7.14 -6.62 -42.61
CA GLN A 110 -7.95 -5.52 -43.10
C GLN A 110 -7.20 -4.70 -44.15
N LEU A 111 -5.95 -4.30 -43.85
CA LEU A 111 -5.12 -3.54 -44.79
C LEU A 111 -4.85 -4.29 -46.08
N VAL A 112 -4.65 -5.62 -46.02
CA VAL A 112 -4.47 -6.46 -47.21
C VAL A 112 -5.75 -6.48 -48.06
N ARG A 113 -6.93 -6.65 -47.44
CA ARG A 113 -8.22 -6.61 -48.15
C ARG A 113 -8.44 -5.25 -48.83
N ASP A 114 -8.20 -4.17 -48.09
CA ASP A 114 -8.35 -2.79 -48.59
C ASP A 114 -7.38 -2.54 -49.76
N THR A 115 -6.11 -2.92 -49.61
CA THR A 115 -5.09 -2.76 -50.66
C THR A 115 -5.43 -3.57 -51.91
N ASN A 116 -5.91 -4.80 -51.76
CA ASN A 116 -6.32 -5.62 -52.90
C ASN A 116 -7.48 -4.98 -53.67
N ASN A 117 -8.45 -4.39 -52.95
CA ASN A 117 -9.54 -3.65 -53.58
C ASN A 117 -9.02 -2.40 -54.31
N SER A 118 -8.11 -1.64 -53.70
CA SER A 118 -7.48 -0.48 -54.35
C SER A 118 -6.70 -0.86 -55.60
N ILE A 119 -5.94 -1.96 -55.58
CA ILE A 119 -5.21 -2.48 -56.76
C ILE A 119 -6.19 -2.85 -57.88
N LYS A 120 -7.28 -3.56 -57.56
CA LYS A 120 -8.30 -3.89 -58.56
C LYS A 120 -8.93 -2.65 -59.18
N SER A 121 -9.28 -1.66 -58.38
CA SER A 121 -9.81 -0.39 -58.87
C SER A 121 -8.81 0.34 -59.78
N TYR A 122 -7.53 0.37 -59.39
CA TYR A 122 -6.47 0.96 -60.19
C TYR A 122 -6.26 0.25 -61.54
N ILE A 123 -6.23 -1.08 -61.53
CA ILE A 123 -6.14 -1.88 -62.76
C ILE A 123 -7.34 -1.60 -63.68
N SER A 124 -8.56 -1.56 -63.14
CA SER A 124 -9.76 -1.24 -63.92
C SER A 124 -9.68 0.15 -64.53
N SER A 125 -9.23 1.17 -63.79
CA SER A 125 -9.07 2.52 -64.34
C SER A 125 -8.02 2.57 -65.46
N VAL A 126 -6.87 1.91 -65.27
CA VAL A 126 -5.81 1.86 -66.29
C VAL A 126 -6.28 1.11 -67.54
N ALA A 127 -7.02 0.01 -67.39
CA ALA A 127 -7.58 -0.75 -68.51
C ALA A 127 -8.61 0.07 -69.30
N ILE A 128 -9.49 0.81 -68.61
CA ILE A 128 -10.46 1.72 -69.25
C ILE A 128 -9.73 2.83 -70.02
N GLU A 129 -8.70 3.42 -69.43
CA GLU A 129 -7.90 4.48 -70.07
C GLU A 129 -7.17 3.96 -71.32
N ALA A 130 -6.50 2.80 -71.21
CA ALA A 130 -5.84 2.16 -72.33
C ALA A 130 -6.83 1.79 -73.46
N THR A 131 -8.00 1.24 -73.10
CA THR A 131 -9.06 0.91 -74.06
C THR A 131 -9.57 2.17 -74.76
N ARG A 132 -9.80 3.26 -74.02
CA ARG A 132 -10.19 4.57 -74.59
C ARG A 132 -9.15 5.06 -75.60
N ASN A 133 -7.86 4.98 -75.26
CA ASN A 133 -6.78 5.43 -76.14
C ASN A 133 -6.71 4.57 -77.42
N ILE A 134 -6.78 3.24 -77.29
CA ILE A 134 -6.80 2.32 -78.45
C ILE A 134 -8.03 2.58 -79.32
N LEU A 135 -9.20 2.79 -78.71
CA LEU A 135 -10.44 3.08 -79.43
C LEU A 135 -10.26 4.37 -80.25
N LEU A 136 -9.77 5.46 -79.64
CA LEU A 136 -9.54 6.73 -80.32
C LEU A 136 -8.54 6.62 -81.48
N GLN A 137 -7.50 5.81 -81.35
CA GLN A 137 -6.51 5.58 -82.42
C GLN A 137 -7.09 4.76 -83.59
N ASN A 138 -8.02 3.83 -83.32
CA ASN A 138 -8.57 2.92 -84.34
C ASN A 138 -9.94 3.33 -84.90
N LEU A 139 -10.55 4.42 -84.41
CA LEU A 139 -11.87 4.88 -84.86
C LEU A 139 -11.76 5.72 -86.14
N SER A 140 -11.86 5.05 -87.29
CA SER A 140 -12.00 5.73 -88.60
C SER A 140 -13.35 6.45 -88.73
N LYS A 141 -13.44 7.40 -89.65
CA LYS A 141 -14.66 8.20 -89.90
C LYS A 141 -15.87 7.30 -90.21
N ASP A 142 -15.66 6.24 -90.99
CA ASP A 142 -16.71 5.30 -91.39
C ASP A 142 -17.22 4.45 -90.21
N LYS A 143 -16.31 3.99 -89.33
CA LYS A 143 -16.70 3.27 -88.11
C LYS A 143 -17.48 4.14 -87.12
N LYS A 144 -17.18 5.45 -87.05
CA LYS A 144 -17.95 6.41 -86.24
C LYS A 144 -19.38 6.55 -86.75
N SER A 145 -19.56 6.72 -88.07
CA SER A 145 -20.89 6.82 -88.67
C SER A 145 -21.72 5.55 -88.46
N ALA A 146 -21.10 4.37 -88.65
CA ALA A 146 -21.76 3.09 -88.39
C ALA A 146 -22.25 2.95 -86.94
N LEU A 147 -21.43 3.33 -85.95
CA LEU A 147 -21.80 3.31 -84.53
C LEU A 147 -22.96 4.28 -84.21
N ILE A 148 -23.01 5.45 -84.86
CA ILE A 148 -24.11 6.41 -84.69
C ILE A 148 -25.42 5.80 -85.22
N GLU A 149 -25.38 5.18 -86.38
CA GLU A 149 -26.55 4.58 -87.03
C GLU A 149 -27.06 3.34 -86.26
N GLU A 150 -26.14 2.54 -85.72
CA GLU A 150 -26.44 1.43 -84.81
C GLU A 150 -27.09 1.95 -83.51
N SER A 151 -26.53 3.00 -82.89
CA SER A 151 -27.10 3.62 -81.68
C SER A 151 -28.50 4.20 -81.92
N ILE A 152 -28.74 4.83 -83.10
CA ILE A 152 -30.06 5.34 -83.51
C ILE A 152 -31.05 4.18 -83.68
N THR A 153 -30.59 3.06 -84.24
CA THR A 153 -31.42 1.87 -84.45
C THR A 153 -31.79 1.22 -83.12
N GLU A 154 -30.83 1.06 -82.22
CA GLU A 154 -31.04 0.50 -80.88
C GLU A 154 -31.99 1.38 -80.05
N PHE A 155 -31.79 2.70 -80.06
CA PHE A 155 -32.70 3.66 -79.42
C PHE A 155 -34.13 3.59 -79.96
N ASN A 156 -34.29 3.51 -81.29
CA ASN A 156 -35.61 3.35 -81.92
C ASN A 156 -36.26 2.00 -81.59
N SER A 157 -35.47 0.96 -81.33
CA SER A 157 -35.97 -0.35 -80.92
C SER A 157 -36.51 -0.34 -79.48
N VAL A 158 -35.86 0.40 -78.58
CA VAL A 158 -36.33 0.61 -77.19
C VAL A 158 -37.60 1.46 -77.15
N LEU A 159 -37.76 2.41 -78.09
CA LEU A 159 -38.97 3.25 -78.20
C LEU A 159 -40.16 2.59 -78.93
N LYS A 160 -39.93 1.50 -79.67
CA LYS A 160 -40.97 0.74 -80.37
C LYS A 160 -41.60 -0.37 -79.52
N ASN A 161 -41.04 -0.65 -78.34
CA ASN A 161 -41.65 -1.43 -77.27
C ASN A 161 -42.26 -0.48 -76.22
#